data_AF-A0A0F9DL59-F1
#
_entry.id   AF-A0A0F9DL59-F1
#
_cell.length_a   1.000
_cell.length_b   1.000
_cell.length_c   1.000
_cell.angle_alpha   90.00
_cell.angle_beta   90.00
_cell.angle_gamma   90.00
#
_symmetry.space_group_name_H-M   'P 1'
#
loop_
_entity.id
_entity.type
_entity.pdbx_description
1 polymer ?
#
loop_
_entity_poly.entity_id
_entity_poly.type
_entity_poly.pdbx_seq_one_letter_code
_entity_poly.pdbx_strand_id
1 'polypeptide(L)'
;ANHIPLVRQQQQRDCCVPTPTVLNIHDIDILVNHLYNQGIRFDVAGCSGVIENIRVSNAELLSGGEIMLLDSGGAEPGWTVRNNIVRTSRDGIVIEAGDVYIHDNEFINCATAIKLDTAGAGNVIGHNTYRDVTTPFVDAGIAATDTQFEDVQEWVWYLPGTITTGTGVEGREFRRRGFIVSVSVICDTAGVGTGSNTFDVHLNGTTIFTTQGNRPAMAAASVSSGDTGPDVRPFAIGDVLTVDVDAITATTACVDAVITVRYVELPAA
;
A
#
# COMPACT_ATOMS: atom_id res chain seq x y z
N ALA A 1 2.36 28.45 -20.03
CA ALA A 1 1.82 28.71 -18.69
C ALA A 1 0.58 29.59 -18.82
N ASN A 2 -0.61 28.99 -18.79
CA ASN A 2 -1.85 29.75 -18.67
C ASN A 2 -2.04 30.05 -17.17
N HIS A 3 -1.61 31.23 -16.73
CA HIS A 3 -1.91 31.68 -15.37
C HIS A 3 -3.43 31.91 -15.27
N ILE A 4 -4.14 30.98 -14.63
CA ILE A 4 -5.53 31.20 -14.22
C ILE A 4 -5.46 32.15 -13.02
N PRO A 5 -6.01 33.38 -13.10
CA PRO A 5 -5.90 34.33 -12.02
C PRO A 5 -6.65 33.83 -10.78
N LEU A 6 -6.09 34.16 -9.62
CA LEU A 6 -6.62 33.83 -8.29
C LEU A 6 -8.02 34.44 -8.11
N VAL A 7 -9.07 33.64 -8.31
CA VAL A 7 -10.46 34.09 -8.14
C VAL A 7 -10.83 33.98 -6.67
N ARG A 8 -10.79 35.10 -5.93
CA ARG A 8 -11.42 35.21 -4.62
C ARG A 8 -12.93 35.43 -4.79
N GLN A 9 -13.69 34.40 -5.17
CA GLN A 9 -15.09 34.17 -4.77
C GLN A 9 -15.74 33.07 -5.61
N GLN A 10 -16.42 32.17 -4.89
CA GLN A 10 -17.51 31.27 -5.29
C GLN A 10 -17.82 31.21 -6.79
N GLN A 11 -17.39 30.11 -7.42
CA GLN A 11 -18.15 29.52 -8.53
C GLN A 11 -17.76 28.05 -8.63
N GLN A 12 -18.73 27.16 -8.45
CA GLN A 12 -18.71 25.84 -9.07
C GLN A 12 -18.57 26.10 -10.58
N ARG A 13 -17.36 25.96 -11.12
CA ARG A 13 -17.16 25.99 -12.55
C ARG A 13 -17.21 24.56 -13.02
N ASP A 14 -18.38 24.16 -13.50
CA ASP A 14 -18.48 23.06 -14.43
C ASP A 14 -17.70 23.53 -15.67
N CYS A 15 -16.40 23.22 -15.71
CA CYS A 15 -15.56 23.46 -16.88
C CYS A 15 -15.94 22.43 -17.95
N CYS A 16 -17.13 22.57 -18.54
CA CYS A 16 -17.50 21.87 -19.77
C CYS A 16 -16.60 22.38 -20.89
N VAL A 17 -15.41 21.78 -21.04
CA VAL A 17 -14.53 22.06 -22.16
C VAL A 17 -15.10 21.30 -23.37
N PRO A 18 -15.46 21.98 -24.48
CA PRO A 18 -15.92 21.29 -25.68
C PRO A 18 -14.79 20.44 -26.25
N THR A 19 -14.90 19.13 -26.05
CA THR A 19 -14.13 17.99 -26.61
C THR A 19 -12.78 18.33 -27.26
N PRO A 20 -11.72 18.56 -26.49
CA PRO A 20 -10.39 18.10 -26.84
C PRO A 20 -10.25 16.61 -26.52
N THR A 21 -9.62 15.83 -27.41
CA THR A 21 -9.33 14.40 -27.19
C THR A 21 -8.32 14.16 -26.07
N VAL A 22 -7.57 15.20 -25.68
CA VAL A 22 -6.53 15.15 -24.64
C VAL A 22 -6.62 16.41 -23.76
N LEU A 23 -6.86 16.24 -22.45
CA LEU A 23 -6.78 17.30 -21.46
C LEU A 23 -5.48 17.17 -20.67
N ASN A 24 -4.51 18.05 -20.94
CA ASN A 24 -3.27 18.12 -20.18
C ASN A 24 -3.33 19.27 -19.19
N ILE A 25 -3.46 18.94 -17.91
CA ILE A 25 -3.42 19.91 -16.82
C ILE A 25 -2.03 19.82 -16.19
N HIS A 26 -1.27 20.91 -16.29
CA HIS A 26 0.05 21.04 -15.69
C HIS A 26 0.12 22.29 -14.81
N ASP A 27 0.85 22.19 -13.71
CA ASP A 27 1.30 23.31 -12.87
C ASP A 27 0.16 24.17 -12.32
N ILE A 28 -0.90 23.53 -11.80
CA ILE A 28 -1.97 24.25 -11.09
C ILE A 28 -1.63 24.30 -9.60
N ASP A 29 -1.14 25.45 -9.15
CA ASP A 29 -1.13 25.82 -7.73
C ASP A 29 -2.53 26.28 -7.32
N ILE A 30 -3.30 25.40 -6.69
CA ILE A 30 -4.58 25.78 -6.10
C ILE A 30 -4.34 26.20 -4.65
N LEU A 31 -4.04 27.49 -4.46
CA LEU A 31 -3.95 28.10 -3.14
C LEU A 31 -5.36 28.48 -2.67
N VAL A 32 -6.03 27.57 -1.96
CA VAL A 32 -7.32 27.91 -1.32
C VAL A 32 -7.15 28.01 0.18
N ASN A 33 -7.23 29.22 0.73
CA ASN A 33 -7.10 29.34 2.19
C ASN A 33 -8.20 28.57 2.93
N HIS A 34 -9.43 28.52 2.41
CA HIS A 34 -10.55 27.78 3.00
C HIS A 34 -11.57 27.39 1.91
N LEU A 35 -11.85 26.10 1.70
CA LEU A 35 -13.08 25.65 1.02
C LEU A 35 -14.01 25.05 2.06
N TYR A 36 -15.14 25.71 2.30
CA TYR A 36 -16.19 25.19 3.14
C TYR A 36 -17.22 24.47 2.27
N ASN A 37 -17.45 23.19 2.55
CA ASN A 37 -18.51 22.34 1.99
C ASN A 37 -18.54 22.13 0.46
N GLN A 38 -17.47 22.46 -0.28
CA GLN A 38 -17.36 22.10 -1.69
C GLN A 38 -15.97 21.56 -2.01
N GLY A 39 -15.95 20.36 -2.57
CA GLY A 39 -14.77 19.75 -3.16
C GLY A 39 -14.31 20.44 -4.42
N ILE A 40 -13.11 20.08 -4.88
CA ILE A 40 -12.65 20.41 -6.23
C ILE A 40 -13.12 19.25 -7.12
N ARG A 41 -14.24 19.45 -7.82
CA ARG A 41 -14.70 18.48 -8.81
C ARG A 41 -14.05 18.78 -10.15
N PHE A 42 -13.34 17.81 -10.70
CA PHE A 42 -12.93 17.81 -12.09
C PHE A 42 -13.89 16.88 -12.83
N ASP A 43 -14.97 17.45 -13.36
CA ASP A 43 -15.86 16.70 -14.26
C ASP A 43 -15.25 16.73 -15.67
N VAL A 44 -14.72 15.58 -16.07
CA VAL A 44 -13.94 15.38 -17.29
C VAL A 44 -14.54 14.26 -18.14
N ALA A 45 -15.86 14.05 -18.00
CA ALA A 45 -16.59 13.01 -18.71
C ALA A 45 -16.25 13.00 -20.22
N GLY A 46 -15.84 11.82 -20.71
CA GLY A 46 -15.49 11.62 -22.12
C GLY A 46 -14.13 12.18 -22.58
N CYS A 47 -13.28 12.66 -21.66
CA CYS A 47 -11.92 13.09 -21.97
C CYS A 47 -10.89 12.02 -21.56
N SER A 48 -9.79 11.92 -22.32
CA SER A 48 -8.54 11.27 -21.86
C SER A 48 -7.48 12.33 -21.63
N GLY A 49 -6.51 12.11 -20.75
CA GLY A 49 -5.54 13.16 -20.43
C GLY A 49 -4.63 12.86 -19.26
N VAL A 50 -3.63 13.71 -19.09
CA VAL A 50 -2.64 13.64 -18.02
C VAL A 50 -2.87 14.81 -17.06
N ILE A 51 -3.07 14.51 -15.78
CA ILE A 51 -3.12 15.50 -14.70
C ILE A 51 -1.80 15.43 -13.95
N GLU A 52 -0.91 16.38 -14.16
CA GLU A 52 0.40 16.39 -13.50
C GLU A 52 0.66 17.74 -12.82
N ASN A 53 1.44 17.73 -11.74
CA ASN A 53 1.81 18.94 -11.01
C ASN A 53 0.60 19.79 -10.58
N ILE A 54 -0.54 19.15 -10.27
CA ILE A 54 -1.52 19.82 -9.42
C ILE A 54 -0.90 19.87 -8.04
N ARG A 55 -0.74 21.08 -7.51
CA ARG A 55 -0.29 21.29 -6.15
C ARG A 55 -1.43 21.99 -5.42
N VAL A 56 -2.28 21.19 -4.80
CA VAL A 56 -3.16 21.70 -3.75
C VAL A 56 -2.29 21.88 -2.51
N SER A 57 -1.92 23.12 -2.19
CA SER A 57 -1.06 23.42 -1.04
C SER A 57 -1.66 24.53 -0.20
N ASN A 58 -1.51 24.42 1.13
CA ASN A 58 -2.18 25.27 2.12
C ASN A 58 -3.70 25.30 2.02
N ALA A 59 -4.31 24.24 1.47
CA ALA A 59 -5.74 24.07 1.50
C ALA A 59 -6.17 23.44 2.82
N GLU A 60 -6.77 24.24 3.69
CA GLU A 60 -7.56 23.73 4.81
C GLU A 60 -8.96 23.44 4.27
N LEU A 61 -9.15 22.21 3.78
CA LEU A 61 -10.41 21.74 3.23
C LEU A 61 -11.28 21.24 4.38
N LEU A 62 -11.86 22.20 5.11
CA LEU A 62 -12.90 21.97 6.11
C LEU A 62 -14.23 21.73 5.38
N SER A 63 -14.25 20.64 4.63
CA SER A 63 -15.34 20.27 3.73
C SER A 63 -16.06 19.05 4.31
N GLY A 64 -17.39 19.11 4.37
CA GLY A 64 -18.22 17.92 4.57
C GLY A 64 -18.30 16.98 3.37
N GLY A 65 -17.57 17.25 2.27
CA GLY A 65 -17.56 16.48 1.02
C GLY A 65 -16.15 16.15 0.51
N GLU A 66 -16.08 15.40 -0.59
CA GLU A 66 -14.88 14.81 -1.22
C GLU A 66 -13.92 15.90 -1.77
N ILE A 67 -12.59 15.70 -1.71
CA ILE A 67 -11.64 16.72 -2.20
C ILE A 67 -11.52 16.69 -3.71
N MET A 68 -11.24 15.51 -4.27
CA MET A 68 -10.99 15.31 -5.68
C MET A 68 -11.85 14.16 -6.14
N LEU A 69 -12.80 14.47 -7.00
CA LEU A 69 -13.62 13.48 -7.67
C LEU A 69 -13.17 13.40 -9.13
N LEU A 70 -12.70 12.21 -9.52
CA LEU A 70 -12.40 11.87 -10.90
C LEU A 70 -13.53 10.98 -11.42
N ASP A 71 -14.41 11.61 -12.20
CA ASP A 71 -15.54 10.96 -12.88
C ASP A 71 -15.30 11.02 -14.39
N SER A 72 -15.17 9.86 -15.03
CA SER A 72 -14.94 9.74 -16.46
C SER A 72 -16.22 9.51 -17.26
N GLY A 73 -17.37 9.33 -16.60
CA GLY A 73 -18.65 9.01 -17.26
C GLY A 73 -18.63 7.68 -18.04
N GLY A 74 -17.78 6.72 -17.66
CA GLY A 74 -17.71 5.38 -18.26
C GLY A 74 -16.71 5.21 -19.42
N ALA A 75 -15.92 6.22 -19.76
CA ALA A 75 -14.69 6.03 -20.53
C ALA A 75 -13.57 5.55 -19.60
N GLU A 76 -12.56 4.83 -20.12
CA GLU A 76 -11.35 4.43 -19.36
C GLU A 76 -10.15 5.32 -19.73
N PRO A 77 -10.11 6.59 -19.31
CA PRO A 77 -8.90 7.40 -19.43
C PRO A 77 -7.88 6.96 -18.39
N GLY A 78 -6.62 6.78 -18.83
CA GLY A 78 -5.48 6.58 -17.95
C GLY A 78 -5.11 7.90 -17.28
N TRP A 79 -5.56 8.12 -16.05
CA TRP A 79 -5.18 9.27 -15.24
C TRP A 79 -3.87 9.00 -14.51
N THR A 80 -3.09 10.04 -14.26
CA THR A 80 -2.00 10.01 -13.28
C THR A 80 -2.26 11.10 -12.26
N VAL A 81 -2.02 10.84 -10.97
CA VAL A 81 -2.15 11.82 -9.89
C VAL A 81 -0.90 11.73 -9.01
N ARG A 82 -0.05 12.75 -9.08
CA ARG A 82 1.25 12.71 -8.41
C ARG A 82 1.73 14.00 -7.78
N ASN A 83 2.56 13.88 -6.74
CA ASN A 83 3.19 14.99 -6.01
C ASN A 83 2.20 15.96 -5.33
N ASN A 84 1.06 15.45 -4.85
CA ASN A 84 0.04 16.24 -4.14
C ASN A 84 0.20 16.16 -2.61
N ILE A 85 -0.23 17.19 -1.88
CA ILE A 85 -0.45 17.13 -0.42
C ILE A 85 -1.95 17.28 -0.16
N VAL A 86 -2.59 16.27 0.40
CA VAL A 86 -4.04 16.18 0.60
C VAL A 86 -4.34 16.23 2.09
N ARG A 87 -5.09 17.25 2.55
CA ARG A 87 -5.52 17.37 3.95
C ARG A 87 -7.04 17.49 4.03
N THR A 88 -7.72 16.51 4.61
CA THR A 88 -9.18 16.50 4.84
C THR A 88 -9.51 15.73 6.09
N SER A 89 -10.69 15.93 6.68
CA SER A 89 -11.23 15.06 7.73
C SER A 89 -12.12 13.91 7.20
N ARG A 90 -12.23 13.75 5.87
CA ARG A 90 -13.02 12.72 5.17
C ARG A 90 -12.17 12.00 4.12
N ASP A 91 -12.76 11.63 2.98
CA ASP A 91 -12.10 10.94 1.89
C ASP A 91 -11.20 11.92 1.11
N GLY A 92 -9.96 11.53 0.84
CA GLY A 92 -8.96 12.30 0.13
C GLY A 92 -9.27 12.33 -1.37
N ILE A 93 -8.75 11.34 -2.12
CA ILE A 93 -9.06 11.18 -3.54
C ILE A 93 -10.17 10.14 -3.67
N VAL A 94 -11.24 10.49 -4.36
CA VAL A 94 -12.31 9.56 -4.73
C VAL A 94 -12.24 9.32 -6.23
N ILE A 95 -12.06 8.06 -6.61
CA ILE A 95 -12.06 7.62 -8.00
C ILE A 95 -13.39 6.91 -8.25
N GLU A 96 -14.23 7.52 -9.08
CA GLU A 96 -15.52 6.93 -9.45
C GLU A 96 -15.43 6.07 -10.70
N ALA A 97 -14.46 6.25 -11.60
CA ALA A 97 -14.24 5.37 -12.75
C ALA A 97 -12.87 5.60 -13.43
N GLY A 98 -12.41 4.59 -14.18
CA GLY A 98 -11.21 4.66 -15.04
C GLY A 98 -9.97 4.01 -14.44
N ASP A 99 -8.88 4.02 -15.21
CA ASP A 99 -7.55 3.57 -14.77
C ASP A 99 -6.81 4.78 -14.19
N VAL A 100 -6.49 4.74 -12.90
CA VAL A 100 -5.77 5.84 -12.25
C VAL A 100 -4.44 5.36 -11.70
N TYR A 101 -3.37 6.09 -12.03
CA TYR A 101 -2.04 5.94 -11.46
C TYR A 101 -1.79 7.00 -10.37
N ILE A 102 -1.92 6.62 -9.10
CA ILE A 102 -1.73 7.57 -7.97
C ILE A 102 -0.38 7.30 -7.31
N HIS A 103 0.57 8.23 -7.34
CA HIS A 103 1.87 8.04 -6.67
C HIS A 103 2.48 9.37 -6.19
N ASP A 104 3.43 9.31 -5.27
CA ASP A 104 4.13 10.43 -4.63
C ASP A 104 3.21 11.49 -3.97
N ASN A 105 2.06 11.10 -3.42
CA ASN A 105 1.18 12.04 -2.69
C ASN A 105 1.29 11.90 -1.17
N GLU A 106 1.13 12.99 -0.41
CA GLU A 106 1.08 12.99 1.05
C GLU A 106 -0.35 13.27 1.55
N PHE A 107 -1.00 12.29 2.18
CA PHE A 107 -2.34 12.41 2.78
C PHE A 107 -2.23 12.65 4.28
N ILE A 108 -2.91 13.65 4.82
CA ILE A 108 -2.86 14.03 6.24
C ILE A 108 -4.28 14.20 6.81
N ASN A 109 -4.56 13.57 7.95
CA ASN A 109 -5.83 13.64 8.71
C ASN A 109 -7.07 13.06 8.02
N CYS A 110 -6.93 12.35 6.91
CA CYS A 110 -8.06 11.84 6.13
C CYS A 110 -8.81 10.70 6.86
N ALA A 111 -10.14 10.63 6.71
CA ALA A 111 -10.89 9.42 7.06
C ALA A 111 -10.46 8.29 6.12
N THR A 112 -10.65 8.46 4.81
CA THR A 112 -10.08 7.58 3.78
C THR A 112 -9.07 8.36 2.95
N ALA A 113 -7.85 7.88 2.72
CA ALA A 113 -6.96 8.64 1.85
C ALA A 113 -7.31 8.50 0.36
N ILE A 114 -7.54 7.27 -0.10
CA ILE A 114 -7.98 6.97 -1.46
C ILE A 114 -9.19 6.06 -1.39
N LYS A 115 -10.32 6.51 -1.94
CA LYS A 115 -11.55 5.75 -2.05
C LYS A 115 -11.78 5.41 -3.52
N LEU A 116 -12.04 4.15 -3.80
CA LEU A 116 -12.41 3.69 -5.13
C LEU A 116 -13.90 3.32 -5.06
N ASP A 117 -14.75 4.09 -5.72
CA ASP A 117 -16.21 3.95 -5.58
C ASP A 117 -16.83 3.02 -6.62
N THR A 118 -16.10 2.72 -7.71
CA THR A 118 -16.49 1.65 -8.64
C THR A 118 -15.32 0.76 -9.04
N ALA A 119 -15.65 -0.49 -9.37
CA ALA A 119 -14.72 -1.53 -9.81
C ALA A 119 -14.21 -1.25 -11.24
N GLY A 120 -13.25 -0.34 -11.37
CA GLY A 120 -12.40 -0.19 -12.55
C GLY A 120 -11.24 -1.20 -12.52
N ALA A 121 -10.93 -1.82 -13.66
CA ALA A 121 -10.06 -3.00 -13.74
C ALA A 121 -8.54 -2.72 -13.74
N GLY A 122 -8.08 -1.47 -13.78
CA GLY A 122 -6.65 -1.13 -13.93
C GLY A 122 -6.12 0.01 -13.06
N ASN A 123 -6.73 0.26 -11.89
CA ASN A 123 -6.19 1.22 -10.93
C ASN A 123 -4.85 0.77 -10.36
N VAL A 124 -3.82 1.60 -10.50
CA VAL A 124 -2.49 1.36 -9.93
C VAL A 124 -2.20 2.45 -8.91
N ILE A 125 -2.16 2.10 -7.64
CA ILE A 125 -1.80 3.05 -6.58
C ILE A 125 -0.36 2.78 -6.16
N GLY A 126 0.55 3.65 -6.60
CA GLY A 126 1.97 3.64 -6.27
C GLY A 126 2.30 4.32 -4.94
N HIS A 127 3.48 4.96 -4.87
CA HIS A 127 4.12 5.40 -3.62
C HIS A 127 3.40 6.57 -2.95
N ASN A 128 2.47 6.34 -2.02
CA ASN A 128 1.82 7.44 -1.31
C ASN A 128 2.21 7.43 0.16
N THR A 129 2.41 8.62 0.72
CA THR A 129 2.66 8.84 2.16
C THR A 129 1.33 9.11 2.85
N TYR A 130 1.05 8.40 3.94
CA TYR A 130 -0.17 8.54 4.73
C TYR A 130 0.17 8.94 6.18
N ARG A 131 -0.39 10.05 6.67
CA ARG A 131 -0.22 10.54 8.04
C ARG A 131 -1.59 10.77 8.67
N ASP A 132 -1.82 10.21 9.85
CA ASP A 132 -3.10 10.37 10.57
C ASP A 132 -4.34 9.99 9.75
N VAL A 133 -4.19 9.00 8.85
CA VAL A 133 -5.28 8.51 8.01
C VAL A 133 -5.95 7.32 8.70
N THR A 134 -7.29 7.33 8.79
CA THR A 134 -8.04 6.24 9.45
C THR A 134 -8.04 4.95 8.61
N THR A 135 -8.35 5.07 7.32
CA THR A 135 -8.27 4.00 6.32
C THR A 135 -7.44 4.47 5.12
N PRO A 136 -6.23 3.94 4.88
CA PRO A 136 -5.42 4.38 3.74
C PRO A 136 -6.12 4.09 2.40
N PHE A 137 -6.92 3.02 2.36
CA PHE A 137 -7.68 2.60 1.21
C PHE A 137 -9.05 2.06 1.64
N VAL A 138 -10.08 2.35 0.84
CA VAL A 138 -11.34 1.60 0.87
C VAL A 138 -11.64 1.19 -0.56
N ASP A 139 -11.56 -0.11 -0.81
CA ASP A 139 -12.20 -0.71 -1.98
C ASP A 139 -12.70 -2.13 -1.64
N ALA A 140 -13.81 -2.52 -2.27
CA ALA A 140 -14.43 -3.83 -2.14
C ALA A 140 -13.85 -4.89 -3.10
N GLY A 141 -12.90 -4.55 -3.99
CA GLY A 141 -12.47 -5.49 -5.04
C GLY A 141 -11.05 -5.38 -5.62
N ILE A 142 -10.28 -4.32 -5.36
CA ILE A 142 -8.95 -4.16 -5.98
C ILE A 142 -7.86 -4.89 -5.20
N ALA A 143 -7.19 -5.81 -5.91
CA ALA A 143 -5.89 -6.32 -5.53
C ALA A 143 -4.88 -5.17 -5.66
N ALA A 144 -4.60 -4.45 -4.57
CA ALA A 144 -3.53 -3.47 -4.53
C ALA A 144 -2.19 -4.17 -4.83
N THR A 145 -1.78 -4.17 -6.09
CA THR A 145 -0.65 -4.97 -6.59
C THR A 145 0.70 -4.29 -6.49
N ASP A 146 0.77 -2.98 -6.17
CA ASP A 146 2.06 -2.29 -6.15
C ASP A 146 2.12 -1.12 -5.15
N THR A 147 1.86 -1.41 -3.87
CA THR A 147 2.32 -0.52 -2.79
C THR A 147 3.78 -0.87 -2.49
N GLN A 148 4.71 -0.32 -3.27
CA GLN A 148 6.12 -0.37 -2.89
C GLN A 148 6.32 0.60 -1.73
N PHE A 149 6.45 0.03 -0.54
CA PHE A 149 6.83 0.78 0.64
C PHE A 149 8.35 1.02 0.56
N GLU A 150 8.80 2.27 0.37
CA GLU A 150 10.23 2.58 0.30
C GLU A 150 10.98 2.42 1.64
N ASP A 151 10.25 2.13 2.73
CA ASP A 151 10.79 1.90 4.06
C ASP A 151 10.54 0.45 4.53
N VAL A 152 10.82 -0.51 3.65
CA VAL A 152 10.81 -1.93 4.04
C VAL A 152 12.02 -2.19 4.92
N GLN A 153 11.72 -2.53 6.17
CA GLN A 153 12.64 -3.00 7.17
C GLN A 153 12.72 -4.54 7.10
N GLU A 154 13.85 -5.09 7.55
CA GLU A 154 14.08 -6.52 7.54
C GLU A 154 14.53 -7.00 8.92
N TRP A 155 13.90 -8.08 9.37
CA TRP A 155 14.41 -8.87 10.48
C TRP A 155 14.92 -10.20 9.96
N VAL A 156 16.11 -10.56 10.45
CA VAL A 156 16.83 -11.75 10.01
C VAL A 156 17.08 -12.65 11.21
N TRP A 157 16.73 -13.92 11.06
CA TRP A 157 17.10 -15.00 11.97
C TRP A 157 18.06 -15.92 11.25
N TYR A 158 19.13 -16.31 11.93
CA TYR A 158 20.09 -17.28 11.42
C TYR A 158 20.10 -18.52 12.31
N LEU A 159 19.83 -19.67 11.70
CA LEU A 159 19.77 -20.98 12.33
C LEU A 159 20.97 -21.80 11.86
N PRO A 160 22.08 -21.86 12.63
CA PRO A 160 23.28 -22.56 12.19
C PRO A 160 23.12 -24.08 12.26
N GLY A 161 23.83 -24.77 11.37
CA GLY A 161 23.88 -26.23 11.33
C GLY A 161 22.63 -26.88 10.74
N THR A 162 22.51 -28.20 10.90
CA THR A 162 21.35 -28.96 10.42
C THR A 162 20.10 -28.54 11.18
N ILE A 163 19.10 -28.05 10.45
CA ILE A 163 17.87 -27.55 11.06
C ILE A 163 17.09 -28.69 11.70
N THR A 164 16.61 -28.47 12.92
CA THR A 164 15.70 -29.37 13.64
C THR A 164 14.40 -28.64 13.92
N THR A 165 13.30 -29.39 14.10
CA THR A 165 12.04 -28.79 14.55
C THR A 165 12.23 -28.13 15.93
N GLY A 166 11.52 -27.03 16.15
CA GLY A 166 11.63 -26.24 17.37
C GLY A 166 10.71 -25.03 17.34
N THR A 167 10.37 -24.52 18.52
CA THR A 167 9.46 -23.39 18.69
C THR A 167 10.15 -22.21 19.37
N GLY A 168 9.69 -21.00 19.06
CA GLY A 168 10.11 -19.77 19.74
C GLY A 168 11.59 -19.43 19.54
N VAL A 169 12.11 -19.61 18.32
CA VAL A 169 13.50 -19.25 18.02
C VAL A 169 13.62 -17.73 17.97
N GLU A 170 14.06 -17.15 19.10
CA GLU A 170 14.36 -15.73 19.32
C GLU A 170 13.21 -14.76 18.99
N GLY A 171 12.73 -14.04 20.02
CA GLY A 171 11.69 -13.02 19.84
C GLY A 171 12.25 -11.65 19.48
N ARG A 172 11.61 -10.97 18.53
CA ARG A 172 11.87 -9.56 18.20
C ARG A 172 10.61 -8.74 18.45
N GLU A 173 10.74 -7.68 19.25
CA GLU A 173 9.65 -6.77 19.61
C GLU A 173 9.58 -5.59 18.63
N PHE A 174 8.38 -5.28 18.13
CA PHE A 174 8.14 -4.13 17.28
C PHE A 174 8.10 -2.83 18.11
N ARG A 175 8.89 -1.83 17.69
CA ARG A 175 8.94 -0.52 18.36
C ARG A 175 7.98 0.51 17.77
N ARG A 176 7.38 0.18 16.63
CA ARG A 176 6.33 0.96 15.96
C ARG A 176 5.20 0.02 15.56
N ARG A 177 4.07 0.58 15.14
CA ARG A 177 2.99 -0.18 14.48
C ARG A 177 3.28 -0.27 12.98
N GLY A 178 2.73 -1.26 12.29
CA GLY A 178 3.03 -1.46 10.88
C GLY A 178 2.39 -2.69 10.25
N PHE A 179 2.96 -3.13 9.14
CA PHE A 179 2.50 -4.32 8.41
C PHE A 179 3.68 -5.23 8.02
N ILE A 180 3.49 -6.53 8.18
CA ILE A 180 4.39 -7.55 7.64
C ILE A 180 4.10 -7.70 6.14
N VAL A 181 5.14 -7.63 5.32
CA VAL A 181 5.08 -7.65 3.85
C VAL A 181 5.28 -9.07 3.33
N SER A 182 6.40 -9.70 3.68
CA SER A 182 6.71 -11.06 3.25
C SER A 182 7.59 -11.79 4.25
N VAL A 183 7.58 -13.11 4.14
CA VAL A 183 8.54 -14.00 4.78
C VAL A 183 9.22 -14.83 3.71
N SER A 184 10.54 -14.93 3.77
CA SER A 184 11.33 -15.81 2.92
C SER A 184 12.35 -16.58 3.75
N VAL A 185 12.72 -17.75 3.24
CA VAL A 185 13.75 -18.60 3.83
C VAL A 185 14.74 -18.99 2.75
N ILE A 186 16.02 -18.93 3.10
CA ILE A 186 17.12 -19.50 2.32
C ILE A 186 17.94 -20.43 3.20
N CYS A 187 18.64 -21.38 2.60
CA CYS A 187 19.65 -22.18 3.29
C CYS A 187 20.92 -22.29 2.45
N ASP A 188 22.05 -22.47 3.10
CA ASP A 188 23.33 -22.67 2.40
C ASP A 188 23.37 -24.05 1.73
N THR A 189 22.91 -25.09 2.43
CA THR A 189 22.77 -26.45 1.88
C THR A 189 21.33 -26.90 1.91
N ALA A 190 20.79 -27.23 0.73
CA ALA A 190 19.45 -27.78 0.59
C ALA A 190 19.31 -29.14 1.31
N GLY A 191 18.11 -29.42 1.82
CA GLY A 191 17.77 -30.76 2.29
C GLY A 191 17.76 -31.79 1.16
N VAL A 192 17.87 -33.08 1.48
CA VAL A 192 17.83 -34.18 0.50
C VAL A 192 16.62 -35.09 0.70
N GLY A 193 16.27 -35.83 -0.36
CA GLY A 193 15.19 -36.83 -0.35
C GLY A 193 13.86 -36.26 -0.83
N THR A 194 12.76 -36.64 -0.16
CA THR A 194 11.40 -36.20 -0.48
C THR A 194 10.80 -35.41 0.67
N GLY A 195 9.94 -34.42 0.39
CA GLY A 195 9.28 -33.59 1.40
C GLY A 195 9.83 -32.16 1.43
N SER A 196 9.53 -31.44 2.51
CA SER A 196 9.88 -30.03 2.69
C SER A 196 10.31 -29.72 4.12
N ASN A 197 11.09 -28.65 4.26
CA ASN A 197 11.36 -27.95 5.52
C ASN A 197 10.39 -26.78 5.62
N THR A 198 9.50 -26.79 6.60
CA THR A 198 8.46 -25.77 6.79
C THR A 198 8.80 -24.90 7.98
N PHE A 199 8.74 -23.59 7.77
CA PHE A 199 9.01 -22.56 8.76
C PHE A 199 7.73 -21.82 9.06
N ASP A 200 7.53 -21.43 10.31
CA ASP A 200 6.37 -20.68 10.75
C ASP A 200 6.83 -19.40 11.47
N VAL A 201 6.00 -18.37 11.39
CA VAL A 201 6.26 -17.09 12.06
C VAL A 201 5.06 -16.80 12.92
N HIS A 202 5.30 -16.52 14.20
CA HIS A 202 4.25 -16.23 15.17
C HIS A 202 4.31 -14.76 15.58
N LEU A 203 3.14 -14.10 15.60
CA LEU A 203 2.94 -12.80 16.24
C LEU A 203 2.23 -13.04 17.57
N ASN A 204 2.87 -12.66 18.68
CA ASN A 204 2.37 -12.89 20.04
C ASN A 204 1.98 -14.36 20.31
N GLY A 205 2.78 -15.29 19.81
CA GLY A 205 2.57 -16.74 19.98
C GLY A 205 1.48 -17.36 19.10
N THR A 206 0.90 -16.61 18.15
CA THR A 206 -0.06 -17.13 17.16
C THR A 206 0.50 -17.02 15.74
N THR A 207 0.35 -18.06 14.93
CA THR A 207 0.87 -18.07 13.55
C THR A 207 0.30 -16.93 12.73
N ILE A 208 1.13 -16.31 11.88
CA ILE A 208 0.68 -15.29 10.92
C ILE A 208 0.12 -15.90 9.63
N PHE A 209 0.09 -17.23 9.53
CA PHE A 209 -0.43 -17.99 8.39
C PHE A 209 -1.66 -18.80 8.80
N THR A 210 -2.79 -18.59 8.13
CA THR A 210 -4.05 -19.28 8.40
C THR A 210 -4.05 -20.73 7.93
N THR A 211 -3.24 -21.06 6.93
CA THR A 211 -3.11 -22.41 6.40
C THR A 211 -1.65 -22.85 6.33
N GLN A 212 -1.43 -24.15 6.48
CA GLN A 212 -0.10 -24.75 6.35
C GLN A 212 0.51 -24.53 4.95
N GLY A 213 -0.32 -24.45 3.90
CA GLY A 213 0.14 -24.23 2.52
C GLY A 213 0.68 -22.81 2.26
N ASN A 214 0.31 -21.84 3.11
CA ASN A 214 0.78 -20.46 3.01
C ASN A 214 2.09 -20.22 3.78
N ARG A 215 2.66 -21.24 4.42
CA ARG A 215 3.92 -21.09 5.17
C ARG A 215 5.12 -21.20 4.23
N PRO A 216 6.23 -20.49 4.49
CA PRO A 216 7.48 -20.70 3.78
C PRO A 216 7.91 -22.17 3.89
N ALA A 217 7.97 -22.84 2.75
CA ALA A 217 8.35 -24.24 2.66
C ALA A 217 9.47 -24.41 1.63
N MET A 218 10.60 -24.96 2.07
CA MET A 218 11.69 -25.35 1.18
C MET A 218 11.58 -26.82 0.84
N ALA A 219 11.16 -27.13 -0.39
CA ALA A 219 11.19 -28.49 -0.91
C ALA A 219 12.62 -29.05 -0.88
N ALA A 220 12.76 -30.37 -0.79
CA ALA A 220 14.04 -31.04 -0.94
C ALA A 220 14.75 -30.60 -2.24
N ALA A 221 16.08 -30.48 -2.18
CA ALA A 221 16.95 -29.91 -3.21
C ALA A 221 16.75 -28.42 -3.55
N SER A 222 15.81 -27.71 -2.92
CA SER A 222 15.72 -26.24 -3.01
C SER A 222 16.54 -25.57 -1.92
N VAL A 223 17.19 -24.45 -2.28
CA VAL A 223 17.90 -23.57 -1.34
C VAL A 223 17.07 -22.34 -0.94
N SER A 224 15.86 -22.18 -1.48
CA SER A 224 14.97 -21.05 -1.15
C SER A 224 13.50 -21.45 -1.17
N SER A 225 12.70 -20.80 -0.33
CA SER A 225 11.22 -20.89 -0.35
C SER A 225 10.57 -19.87 -1.30
N GLY A 226 11.31 -18.85 -1.76
CA GLY A 226 10.72 -17.63 -2.30
C GLY A 226 10.03 -16.77 -1.24
N ASP A 227 9.45 -15.65 -1.66
CA ASP A 227 8.65 -14.77 -0.80
C ASP A 227 7.23 -15.31 -0.63
N THR A 228 6.77 -15.36 0.61
CA THR A 228 5.39 -15.73 0.95
C THR A 228 4.73 -14.59 1.74
N GLY A 229 3.55 -14.15 1.31
CA GLY A 229 2.78 -13.12 2.01
C GLY A 229 1.98 -13.72 3.17
N PRO A 230 2.08 -13.18 4.40
CA PRO A 230 1.29 -13.68 5.51
C PRO A 230 -0.18 -13.27 5.42
N ASP A 231 -1.03 -14.04 6.10
CA ASP A 231 -2.47 -13.80 6.18
C ASP A 231 -2.80 -12.75 7.27
N VAL A 232 -2.07 -12.81 8.39
CA VAL A 232 -2.11 -11.79 9.44
C VAL A 232 -0.92 -10.84 9.24
N ARG A 233 -1.21 -9.60 8.84
CA ARG A 233 -0.18 -8.60 8.49
C ARG A 233 -0.01 -7.47 9.49
N PRO A 234 -1.07 -6.88 10.07
CA PRO A 234 -0.91 -5.73 10.95
C PRO A 234 -0.21 -6.11 12.27
N PHE A 235 0.67 -5.23 12.75
CA PHE A 235 1.25 -5.32 14.10
C PHE A 235 1.18 -3.97 14.81
N ALA A 236 1.16 -4.02 16.14
CA ALA A 236 1.19 -2.89 17.04
C ALA A 236 2.56 -2.77 17.75
N ILE A 237 2.75 -1.64 18.43
CA ILE A 237 3.91 -1.45 19.32
C ILE A 237 3.85 -2.47 20.45
N GLY A 238 4.97 -3.14 20.72
CA GLY A 238 5.09 -4.14 21.77
C GLY A 238 4.70 -5.55 21.35
N ASP A 239 4.16 -5.73 20.13
CA ASP A 239 3.97 -7.07 19.57
C ASP A 239 5.34 -7.75 19.36
N VAL A 240 5.39 -9.05 19.63
CA VAL A 240 6.62 -9.84 19.51
C VAL A 240 6.47 -10.87 18.39
N LEU A 241 7.41 -10.84 17.44
CA LEU A 241 7.53 -11.82 16.38
C LEU A 241 8.54 -12.90 16.77
N THR A 242 8.18 -14.17 16.61
CA THR A 242 9.09 -15.32 16.79
C THR A 242 9.07 -16.21 15.55
N VAL A 243 10.15 -16.95 15.32
CA VAL A 243 10.25 -17.93 14.23
C VAL A 243 10.28 -19.34 14.78
N ASP A 244 9.56 -20.25 14.14
CA ASP A 244 9.47 -21.65 14.49
C ASP A 244 9.86 -22.52 13.28
N VAL A 245 10.45 -23.68 13.54
CA VAL A 245 10.65 -24.74 12.54
C VAL A 245 9.57 -25.79 12.79
N ASP A 246 8.44 -25.64 12.09
CA ASP A 246 7.22 -26.42 12.35
C ASP A 246 7.39 -27.89 11.95
N ALA A 247 7.98 -28.15 10.78
CA ALA A 247 8.14 -29.51 10.28
C ALA A 247 9.38 -29.67 9.40
N ILE A 248 10.07 -30.80 9.61
CA ILE A 248 11.11 -31.30 8.71
C ILE A 248 10.61 -32.62 8.15
N THR A 249 10.02 -32.58 6.96
CA THR A 249 9.53 -33.77 6.26
C THR A 249 10.49 -34.25 5.18
N ALA A 250 11.52 -33.46 4.87
CA ALA A 250 12.66 -33.89 4.07
C ALA A 250 13.42 -35.03 4.77
N THR A 251 14.01 -35.95 4.00
CA THR A 251 14.82 -37.06 4.55
C THR A 251 16.05 -36.54 5.30
N THR A 252 16.60 -35.42 4.87
CA THR A 252 17.60 -34.67 5.60
C THR A 252 17.23 -33.20 5.54
N ALA A 253 17.29 -32.52 6.68
CA ALA A 253 17.01 -31.10 6.76
C ALA A 253 18.02 -30.28 5.96
N CYS A 254 17.63 -29.06 5.59
CA CYS A 254 18.59 -28.05 5.16
C CYS A 254 19.58 -27.69 6.28
N VAL A 255 20.67 -27.02 5.90
CA VAL A 255 21.72 -26.56 6.82
C VAL A 255 21.88 -25.06 6.68
N ASP A 256 22.12 -24.37 7.80
CA ASP A 256 22.42 -22.93 7.87
C ASP A 256 21.30 -22.09 7.25
N ALA A 257 20.11 -22.14 7.86
CA ALA A 257 18.95 -21.43 7.36
C ALA A 257 18.95 -19.96 7.80
N VAL A 258 18.56 -19.08 6.88
CA VAL A 258 18.29 -17.67 7.13
C VAL A 258 16.82 -17.41 6.85
N ILE A 259 16.10 -16.91 7.85
CA ILE A 259 14.70 -16.50 7.74
C ILE A 259 14.69 -14.97 7.72
N THR A 260 14.08 -14.40 6.68
CA THR A 260 13.91 -12.96 6.54
C THR A 260 12.43 -12.62 6.59
N VAL A 261 12.07 -11.73 7.51
CA VAL A 261 10.74 -11.11 7.58
C VAL A 261 10.90 -9.67 7.14
N ARG A 262 10.24 -9.32 6.04
CA ARG A 262 10.16 -7.96 5.51
C ARG A 262 8.91 -7.29 6.06
N TYR A 263 9.03 -6.10 6.59
CA TYR A 263 7.93 -5.36 7.20
C TYR A 263 8.08 -3.87 6.97
N VAL A 264 7.00 -3.12 7.19
CA VAL A 264 6.98 -1.66 7.03
C VAL A 264 6.46 -1.05 8.32
N GLU A 265 7.15 -0.03 8.80
CA GLU A 265 6.69 0.74 9.96
C GLU A 265 5.82 1.89 9.48
N LEU A 266 4.71 2.15 10.19
CA LEU A 266 3.95 3.36 9.99
C LEU A 266 4.61 4.52 10.74
N PRO A 267 4.43 5.77 10.27
CA PRO A 267 4.84 6.96 11.00
C PRO A 267 4.32 6.94 12.44
N ALA A 268 5.10 7.49 13.37
CA ALA A 268 4.63 7.74 14.73
C ALA A 268 3.35 8.60 14.67
N ALA A 269 2.33 8.18 15.41
CA ALA A 269 1.11 8.96 15.60
C ALA A 269 1.38 10.21 16.46
#